data_AF-C6E9I7-F1
#
_entry.id   AF-C6E9I7-F1
#
_cell.length_a   1.000
_cell.length_b   1.000
_cell.length_c   1.000
_cell.angle_alpha   90.00
_cell.angle_beta   90.00
_cell.angle_gamma   90.00
#
_symmetry.space_group_name_H-M   'P 1'
#
loop_
_entity.id
_entity.type
_entity.pdbx_description
1 polymer ?
#
loop_
_entity_poly.entity_id
_entity_poly.type
_entity_poly.pdbx_seq_one_letter_code
_entity_poly.pdbx_strand_id
1 'polypeptide(L)' 'MATGVATKMKNLFGEAIDLHIHLIDAPEAANYVLRGATTVFLNEEWVPLDTATSADRMQEFLEQALRREGGA' A
#
# COMPACT_ATOMS: atom_id res chain seq x y z
N MET A 1 4.49 12.17 -0.37
CA MET A 1 3.43 11.76 0.57
C MET A 1 2.95 10.37 0.17
N ALA A 2 2.70 9.46 1.11
CA ALA A 2 2.43 8.06 0.80
C ALA A 2 1.14 7.84 0.00
N THR A 3 0.09 8.63 0.27
CA THR A 3 -1.16 8.61 -0.51
C THR A 3 -0.94 8.90 -2.00
N GLY A 4 -0.12 9.90 -2.33
CA GLY A 4 0.21 10.23 -3.72
C GLY A 4 0.99 9.12 -4.44
N VAL A 5 1.86 8.41 -3.72
CA VAL A 5 2.54 7.22 -4.24
C VAL A 5 1.54 6.10 -4.49
N ALA A 6 0.64 5.83 -3.54
CA ALA A 6 -0.38 4.79 -3.67
C ALA A 6 -1.32 5.04 -4.87
N THR A 7 -1.77 6.28 -5.09
CA THR A 7 -2.55 6.65 -6.29
C THR A 7 -1.75 6.43 -7.58
N LYS A 8 -0.46 6.78 -7.60
CA LYS A 8 0.40 6.52 -8.76
C LYS A 8 0.51 5.02 -9.03
N MET A 9 0.67 4.20 -8.00
CA MET A 9 0.73 2.73 -8.15
C MET A 9 -0.59 2.18 -8.70
N LYS A 10 -1.74 2.63 -8.20
CA LYS A 10 -3.06 2.22 -8.73
C LYS A 10 -3.20 2.55 -10.23
N ASN A 11 -2.66 3.67 -10.69
CA ASN A 11 -2.66 4.00 -12.12
C ASN A 11 -1.70 3.13 -12.94
N LEU A 12 -0.58 2.68 -12.36
CA LEU A 12 0.40 1.84 -13.05
C LEU A 12 -0.05 0.37 -13.15
N PHE A 13 -0.57 -0.19 -12.05
CA PHE A 13 -0.97 -1.59 -11.96
C PHE A 13 -2.46 -1.80 -12.28
N GLY A 14 -3.25 -0.72 -12.34
CA GLY A 14 -4.64 -0.74 -12.77
C GLY A 14 -5.51 -1.69 -11.93
N GLU A 15 -6.03 -2.72 -12.58
CA GLU A 15 -6.89 -3.73 -11.97
C GLU A 15 -6.10 -4.81 -11.19
N ALA A 16 -4.78 -4.87 -11.35
CA ALA A 16 -3.95 -5.85 -10.65
C ALA A 16 -3.80 -5.57 -9.14
N ILE A 17 -4.11 -4.35 -8.69
CA ILE A 17 -4.13 -3.99 -7.28
C ILE A 17 -5.43 -3.24 -6.97
N ASP A 18 -5.97 -3.41 -5.76
CA ASP A 18 -7.03 -2.54 -5.25
C ASP A 18 -6.49 -1.51 -4.26
N LEU A 19 -7.02 -0.29 -4.31
CA LEU A 19 -6.52 0.83 -3.49
C LEU A 19 -7.67 1.37 -2.65
N HIS A 20 -7.54 1.18 -1.33
CA HIS A 20 -8.43 1.77 -0.35
C HIS A 20 -7.67 2.80 0.49
N ILE A 21 -8.22 4.00 0.63
CA ILE A 21 -7.69 5.06 1.48
C ILE A 21 -8.73 5.37 2.54
N HIS A 22 -8.42 5.01 3.79
CA HIS A 22 -9.28 5.26 4.94
C HIS A 22 -8.69 6.39 5.79
N LEU A 23 -9.58 7.11 6.48
CA LEU A 23 -9.18 8.04 7.53
C LEU A 23 -8.88 7.26 8.83
N ILE A 24 -8.12 7.87 9.73
CA ILE A 24 -7.69 7.27 11.01
C ILE A 24 -8.87 6.88 11.92
N ASP A 25 -9.98 7.58 11.80
CA ASP A 25 -11.22 7.41 12.56
C ASP A 25 -12.21 6.44 11.88
N ALA A 26 -11.86 5.91 10.71
CA ALA A 26 -12.70 4.93 10.03
C ALA A 26 -12.69 3.58 10.78
N PRO A 27 -13.82 2.86 10.84
CA PRO A 27 -13.89 1.57 11.52
C PRO A 27 -12.91 0.53 10.95
N GLU A 28 -12.58 0.62 9.66
CA GLU A 28 -11.58 -0.22 8.99
C GLU A 28 -10.16 0.01 9.53
N ALA A 29 -9.86 1.22 10.00
CA ALA A 29 -8.57 1.57 10.60
C ALA A 29 -8.45 1.13 12.07
N ALA A 30 -9.57 0.83 12.74
CA ALA A 30 -9.60 0.50 14.17
C ALA A 30 -8.81 -0.76 14.54
N ASN A 31 -8.65 -1.70 13.59
CA ASN A 31 -7.90 -2.94 13.79
C ASN A 31 -6.38 -2.80 13.54
N TYR A 32 -5.92 -1.63 13.07
CA TYR A 32 -4.53 -1.41 12.69
C TYR A 32 -3.81 -0.51 13.69
N VAL A 33 -2.57 -0.86 14.05
CA VAL A 33 -1.72 -0.03 14.91
C VAL A 33 -1.10 1.09 14.08
N LEU A 34 -1.74 2.25 14.09
CA LEU A 34 -1.29 3.42 13.35
C LEU A 34 -0.13 4.09 14.09
N ARG A 35 1.07 4.01 13.52
CA ARG A 35 2.30 4.58 14.12
C ARG A 35 2.68 5.96 13.57
N GLY A 36 1.76 6.63 12.87
CA GLY A 36 1.98 7.96 12.28
C GLY A 36 0.76 8.48 11.53
N ALA A 37 0.92 9.63 10.87
CA ALA A 37 -0.17 10.30 10.14
C ALA A 37 -0.64 9.53 8.89
N THR A 38 0.19 8.64 8.33
CA THR A 38 -0.18 7.80 7.19
C THR A 38 0.51 6.45 7.33
N THR A 39 -0.29 5.37 7.35
CA THR A 39 0.21 3.99 7.39
C THR A 39 -0.30 3.28 6.14
N VAL A 40 0.55 2.49 5.50
CA VAL A 40 0.20 1.74 4.28
C VAL A 40 0.33 0.26 4.59
N PHE A 41 -0.66 -0.50 4.13
CA PHE A 41 -0.69 -1.95 4.23
C PHE A 41 -0.86 -2.55 2.83
N LEU A 42 -0.24 -3.70 2.60
CA LEU A 42 -0.44 -4.51 1.40
C LEU A 42 -0.89 -5.90 1.87
N ASN A 43 -2.10 -6.33 1.47
CA ASN A 43 -2.68 -7.61 1.91
C ASN A 43 -2.57 -7.80 3.44
N GLU A 44 -2.96 -6.77 4.22
CA GLU A 44 -2.89 -6.72 5.68
C GLU A 44 -1.47 -6.69 6.28
N GLU A 45 -0.42 -6.80 5.46
CA GLU A 45 0.97 -6.69 5.87
C GLU A 45 1.44 -5.23 5.90
N TRP A 46 2.15 -4.85 6.95
CA TRP A 46 2.64 -3.48 7.11
C TRP A 46 3.76 -3.15 6.12
N VAL A 47 3.58 -2.06 5.37
CA VAL A 47 4.61 -1.56 4.46
C VAL A 47 5.45 -0.49 5.18
N PRO A 48 6.79 -0.61 5.18
CA PRO A 48 7.68 0.40 5.73
C PRO A 48 7.44 1.80 5.14
N LEU A 49 7.53 2.83 5.98
CA LEU A 49 7.27 4.21 5.56
C LEU A 49 8.19 4.67 4.42
N ASP A 50 9.46 4.23 4.41
CA ASP A 50 10.42 4.58 3.37
C ASP A 50 10.02 3.98 2.01
N THR A 51 9.44 2.78 2.01
CA THR A 51 8.86 2.15 0.82
C THR A 51 7.58 2.87 0.41
N ALA A 52 6.66 3.08 1.35
CA ALA A 52 5.36 3.69 1.08
C ALA A 52 5.44 5.14 0.56
N THR A 53 6.54 5.85 0.86
CA THR A 53 6.76 7.24 0.42
C THR A 53 7.64 7.36 -0.82
N SER A 54 8.25 6.27 -1.29
CA SER A 54 9.08 6.22 -2.49
C SER A 54 8.36 5.48 -3.62
N ALA A 55 8.16 6.16 -4.75
CA ALA A 55 7.46 5.55 -5.89
C ALA A 55 8.21 4.34 -6.46
N ASP A 56 9.52 4.45 -6.60
CA ASP A 56 10.36 3.37 -7.15
C ASP A 56 10.34 2.14 -6.24
N ARG A 57 10.56 2.33 -4.92
CA ARG A 57 10.54 1.22 -3.95
C ARG A 57 9.17 0.58 -3.85
N MET A 58 8.10 1.37 -3.83
CA MET A 58 6.74 0.83 -3.76
C MET A 58 6.40 0.01 -5.01
N GLN A 59 6.85 0.46 -6.18
CA GLN A 59 6.68 -0.28 -7.42
C GLN A 59 7.39 -1.63 -7.36
N GLU A 60 8.69 -1.65 -7.02
CA GLU A 60 9.47 -2.89 -6.89
C GLU A 60 8.86 -3.84 -5.85
N PHE A 61 8.31 -3.29 -4.76
CA PHE A 61 7.65 -4.06 -3.70
C PHE A 61 6.36 -4.72 -4.21
N LEU A 62 5.53 -4.00 -4.96
CA LEU A 62 4.30 -4.53 -5.57
C LEU A 62 4.60 -5.55 -6.67
N GLU A 63 5.61 -5.33 -7.51
CA GLU A 63 6.03 -6.30 -8.54
C GLU A 63 6.46 -7.63 -7.91
N GLN A 64 7.17 -7.57 -6.77
CA GLN A 64 7.54 -8.76 -6.01
C GLN A 64 6.32 -9.45 -5.40
N ALA A 65 5.36 -8.70 -4.85
CA ALA A 65 4.14 -9.25 -4.27
C ALA A 65 3.27 -9.95 -5.33
N LEU A 66 3.04 -9.30 -6.47
CA LEU A 66 2.29 -9.88 -7.60
C LEU A 66 2.95 -11.15 -8.15
N ARG A 67 4.29 -11.21 -8.18
CA ARG A 67 5.02 -12.42 -8.56
C ARG A 67 4.86 -13.56 -7.55
N ARG A 68 4.70 -13.26 -6.26
CA ARG A 68 4.47 -14.26 -5.21
C ARG A 68 3.06 -14.83 -5.26
N GLU A 69 2.05 -14.02 -5.58
CA GLU A 69 0.65 -14.49 -5.71
C GLU A 69 0.36 -15.18 -7.04
N GLY A 70 1.04 -14.80 -8.14
CA GLY A 70 0.90 -15.43 -9.46
C GLY A 70 1.68 -16.74 -9.66
N GLY A 71 2.22 -17.33 -8.59
CA GLY A 71 3.01 -18.55 -8.60
C GLY A 71 2.30 -19.74 -7.97
N ALA A 72 1.18 -20.17 -8.55
CA ALA A 72 0.53 -21.46 -8.27
C ALA A 72 -0.10 -22.03 -9.55
#